data_AF-A0AAD5SJ73-F1
#
_entry.id   AF-A0AAD5SJ73-F1
#
_cell.length_a   1.000
_cell.length_b   1.000
_cell.length_c   1.000
_cell.angle_alpha   90.00
_cell.angle_beta   90.00
_cell.angle_gamma   90.00
#
_symmetry.space_group_name_H-M   'P 1'
#
loop_
_entity.id
_entity.type
_entity.pdbx_description
1 polymer ?
#
loop_
_entity_poly.entity_id
_entity_poly.type
_entity_poly.pdbx_seq_one_letter_code
_entity_poly.pdbx_strand_id
1 'polypeptide(L)'
;MAALVALAKPVTRPVPAKAAPAPPAGLRPTKESIPANQSQSAVGRLRELAADSTVVAMVKELEQAQDHRTDELINERKLIEVRHSRQRDEIEDSILRGELSDEDAKKERTKLDRELKDHSMHILSEMDALRRKQQAALQIVGMPFFKVTEDLRTMETQKRALKKFLEFSAGVGK
;
A
#
# COMPACT_ATOMS: atom_id res chain seq x y z
N MET A 1 -36.13 -9.94 -42.51
CA MET A 1 -35.33 -8.70 -42.56
C MET A 1 -34.11 -8.95 -41.70
N ALA A 2 -32.98 -9.46 -42.19
CA ALA A 2 -31.99 -8.88 -43.10
C ALA A 2 -31.16 -7.73 -42.48
N ALA A 3 -29.86 -8.03 -42.28
CA ALA A 3 -28.66 -7.18 -42.40
C ALA A 3 -28.31 -6.15 -41.28
N LEU A 4 -27.16 -6.38 -40.60
CA LEU A 4 -25.90 -5.58 -40.68
C LEU A 4 -25.82 -4.57 -39.50
N VAL A 5 -24.73 -4.24 -38.82
CA VAL A 5 -23.27 -4.37 -39.00
C VAL A 5 -22.59 -4.18 -37.63
N ALA A 6 -21.45 -4.83 -37.47
CA ALA A 6 -20.51 -4.67 -36.38
C ALA A 6 -19.98 -3.23 -36.24
N LEU A 7 -19.78 -2.75 -35.01
CA LEU A 7 -18.81 -1.68 -34.75
C LEU A 7 -17.84 -2.11 -33.66
N ALA A 8 -16.60 -2.35 -34.07
CA ALA A 8 -15.46 -2.61 -33.23
C ALA A 8 -14.59 -1.34 -33.15
N LYS A 9 -14.11 -1.05 -31.92
CA LYS A 9 -12.86 -0.35 -31.53
C LYS A 9 -12.80 1.19 -31.72
N PRO A 10 -11.80 1.91 -31.14
CA PRO A 10 -10.95 1.65 -29.94
C PRO A 10 -10.69 2.88 -29.01
N VAL A 11 -10.04 2.61 -27.86
CA VAL A 11 -9.01 3.44 -27.19
C VAL A 11 -9.39 4.86 -26.75
N THR A 12 -9.62 5.04 -25.46
CA THR A 12 -9.37 6.29 -24.75
C THR A 12 -8.01 6.26 -24.06
N ARG A 13 -7.28 7.36 -24.26
CA ARG A 13 -5.86 7.55 -23.97
C ARG A 13 -5.55 7.52 -22.46
N PRO A 14 -4.33 7.15 -22.07
CA PRO A 14 -3.83 7.41 -20.73
C PRO A 14 -3.69 8.92 -20.52
N VAL A 15 -4.22 9.38 -19.39
CA VAL A 15 -4.01 10.75 -18.86
C VAL A 15 -2.50 10.91 -18.59
N PRO A 16 -1.86 12.01 -19.01
CA PRO A 16 -0.47 12.26 -18.67
C PRO A 16 -0.34 12.46 -17.16
N ALA A 17 0.47 11.60 -16.54
CA ALA A 17 0.90 11.77 -15.16
C ALA A 17 1.53 13.15 -15.00
N LYS A 18 0.93 13.97 -14.13
CA LYS A 18 1.51 15.22 -13.65
C LYS A 18 2.84 14.87 -13.00
N ALA A 19 3.93 15.35 -13.62
CA ALA A 19 5.28 15.10 -13.17
C ALA A 19 5.44 15.47 -11.69
N ALA A 20 5.91 14.50 -10.91
CA ALA A 20 6.36 14.73 -9.54
C ALA A 20 7.52 15.74 -9.54
N PRO A 21 7.63 16.62 -8.55
CA PRO A 21 8.77 17.51 -8.41
C PRO A 21 10.04 16.68 -8.25
N ALA A 22 11.07 17.06 -9.01
CA ALA A 22 12.38 16.42 -8.98
C ALA A 22 12.96 16.48 -7.55
N PRO A 23 13.58 15.39 -7.05
CA PRO A 23 14.31 15.44 -5.80
C PRO A 23 15.52 16.38 -5.94
N PRO A 24 15.89 17.10 -4.87
CA PRO A 24 17.04 17.99 -4.90
C PRO A 24 18.30 17.22 -5.30
N ALA A 25 18.95 17.68 -6.36
CA ALA A 25 20.24 17.20 -6.80
C ALA A 25 21.26 17.44 -5.68
N GLY A 26 21.74 16.38 -5.03
CA GLY A 26 22.77 16.56 -4.01
C GLY A 26 23.24 15.37 -3.17
N LEU A 27 22.52 14.25 -3.11
CA LEU A 27 22.90 13.16 -2.19
C LEU A 27 23.22 11.86 -2.95
N ARG A 28 24.53 11.57 -3.03
CA ARG A 28 25.07 10.33 -3.60
C ARG A 28 24.66 9.13 -2.71
N PRO A 29 24.22 8.00 -3.29
CA PRO A 29 23.93 6.80 -2.52
C PRO A 29 25.24 6.09 -2.13
N THR A 30 25.60 6.09 -0.85
CA THR A 30 26.66 5.23 -0.32
C THR A 30 26.15 3.79 -0.28
N LYS A 31 26.67 2.94 -1.18
CA LYS A 31 26.57 1.49 -1.08
C LYS A 31 27.55 1.01 -0.01
N GLU A 32 27.09 0.71 1.19
CA GLU A 32 27.87 -0.05 2.16
C GLU A 32 27.05 -1.20 2.75
N SER A 33 27.49 -2.42 2.47
CA SER A 33 27.09 -3.63 3.15
C SER A 33 27.63 -3.62 4.58
N ILE A 34 26.75 -3.80 5.57
CA ILE A 34 27.05 -3.58 6.98
C ILE A 34 27.66 -4.84 7.64
N PRO A 35 28.90 -4.80 8.17
CA PRO A 35 29.46 -5.84 9.04
C PRO A 35 28.95 -5.73 10.49
N ALA A 36 28.95 -6.84 11.23
CA ALA A 36 28.32 -7.03 12.55
C ALA A 36 28.76 -6.06 13.68
N ASN A 37 29.88 -5.35 13.50
CA ASN A 37 30.38 -4.34 14.45
C ASN A 37 29.59 -3.01 14.41
N GLN A 38 28.65 -2.84 13.47
CA GLN A 38 27.78 -1.64 13.39
C GLN A 38 26.51 -1.71 14.27
N SER A 39 26.24 -2.82 14.96
CA SER A 39 25.01 -2.94 15.77
C SER A 39 24.95 -1.93 16.92
N GLN A 40 26.08 -1.67 17.60
CA GLN A 40 26.16 -0.63 18.63
C GLN A 40 26.15 0.80 18.04
N SER A 41 26.81 1.03 16.90
CA SER A 41 26.79 2.34 16.23
C SER A 41 25.41 2.68 15.66
N ALA A 42 24.65 1.67 15.23
CA ALA A 42 23.30 1.85 14.71
C ALA A 42 22.31 2.24 15.82
N VAL A 43 22.43 1.65 17.02
CA VAL A 43 21.60 2.05 18.17
C VAL A 43 21.90 3.49 18.60
N GLY A 44 23.19 3.88 18.62
CA GLY A 44 23.60 5.27 18.87
C GLY A 44 22.95 6.25 17.88
N ARG A 45 23.08 5.97 16.58
CA ARG A 45 22.42 6.76 15.52
C ARG A 45 20.90 6.80 15.63
N LEU A 46 20.24 5.69 15.96
CA LEU A 46 18.79 5.69 16.17
C LEU A 46 18.39 6.61 17.33
N ARG A 47 19.19 6.68 18.39
CA ARG A 47 18.95 7.57 19.52
C ARG A 47 19.19 9.04 19.15
N GLU A 48 20.23 9.34 18.37
CA GLU A 48 20.48 10.69 17.84
C GLU A 48 19.32 11.16 16.96
N LEU A 49 18.89 10.32 16.01
CA LEU A 49 17.73 10.61 15.15
C LEU A 49 16.44 10.75 15.96
N ALA A 50 16.28 9.99 17.04
CA ALA A 50 15.10 10.09 17.91
C ALA A 50 15.07 11.38 18.75
N ALA A 51 16.20 12.05 18.91
CA ALA A 51 16.28 13.38 19.52
C ALA A 51 16.03 14.50 18.50
N ASP A 52 16.11 14.22 17.20
CA ASP A 52 15.77 15.19 16.14
C ASP A 52 14.25 15.26 15.95
N SER A 53 13.66 16.38 16.35
CA SER A 53 12.23 16.63 16.24
C SER A 53 11.71 16.60 14.80
N THR A 54 12.55 16.92 13.82
CA THR A 54 12.21 16.89 12.39
C THR A 54 12.02 15.44 11.93
N VAL A 55 12.93 14.56 12.33
CA VAL A 55 12.86 13.13 11.99
C VAL A 55 11.69 12.47 12.68
N VAL A 56 11.44 12.79 13.94
CA VAL A 56 10.27 12.29 14.69
C VAL A 56 8.97 12.78 14.05
N ALA A 57 8.88 14.05 13.66
CA ALA A 57 7.70 14.59 12.97
C ALA A 57 7.47 13.87 11.64
N MET A 58 8.51 13.69 10.82
CA MET A 58 8.41 12.95 9.55
C MET A 58 7.93 11.51 9.78
N VAL A 59 8.46 10.80 10.78
CA VAL A 59 8.02 9.41 11.08
C VAL A 59 6.54 9.37 11.48
N LYS A 60 6.07 10.33 12.28
CA LYS A 60 4.65 10.46 12.64
C LYS A 60 3.77 10.79 11.43
N GLU A 61 4.22 11.66 10.54
CA GLU A 61 3.49 11.94 9.29
C GLU A 61 3.40 10.70 8.40
N LEU A 62 4.47 9.92 8.30
CA LEU A 62 4.47 8.66 7.55
C LEU A 62 3.54 7.60 8.16
N GLU A 63 3.44 7.55 9.49
CA GLU A 63 2.51 6.68 10.23
C GLU A 63 1.06 7.13 10.00
N GLN A 64 0.76 8.41 10.18
CA GLN A 64 -0.59 8.95 9.94
C GLN A 64 -1.04 8.76 8.50
N ALA A 65 -0.15 8.98 7.53
CA ALA A 65 -0.46 8.76 6.11
C ALA A 65 -0.74 7.28 5.81
N GLN A 66 -0.02 6.36 6.47
CA GLN A 66 -0.26 4.93 6.35
C GLN A 66 -1.61 4.54 6.96
N ASP A 67 -1.90 5.00 8.16
CA ASP A 67 -3.14 4.68 8.88
C ASP A 67 -4.35 5.20 8.10
N HIS A 68 -4.30 6.47 7.69
CA HIS A 68 -5.36 7.07 6.88
C HIS A 68 -5.62 6.29 5.59
N ARG A 69 -4.56 5.93 4.85
CA ARG A 69 -4.70 5.16 3.61
C ARG A 69 -5.21 3.74 3.87
N THR A 70 -4.79 3.12 4.97
CA THR A 70 -5.27 1.80 5.37
C THR A 70 -6.76 1.84 5.69
N ASP A 71 -7.21 2.84 6.43
CA ASP A 71 -8.62 3.03 6.77
C ASP A 71 -9.47 3.30 5.51
N GLU A 72 -9.00 4.14 4.58
CA GLU A 72 -9.65 4.35 3.29
C GLU A 72 -9.86 3.03 2.54
N LEU A 73 -8.79 2.25 2.35
CA LEU A 73 -8.83 0.98 1.62
C LEU A 73 -9.73 -0.07 2.30
N ILE A 74 -9.71 -0.12 3.64
CA ILE A 74 -10.60 -1.01 4.40
C ILE A 74 -12.06 -0.58 4.25
N ASN A 75 -12.34 0.72 4.29
CA ASN A 75 -13.69 1.24 4.13
C ASN A 75 -14.23 1.02 2.70
N GLU A 76 -13.39 1.23 1.68
CA GLU A 76 -13.72 0.88 0.30
C GLU A 76 -14.07 -0.61 0.15
N ARG A 77 -13.26 -1.50 0.74
CA ARG A 77 -13.52 -2.94 0.75
C ARG A 77 -14.86 -3.29 1.39
N LYS A 78 -15.17 -2.69 2.55
CA LYS A 78 -16.45 -2.91 3.25
C LYS A 78 -17.64 -2.47 2.39
N LEU A 79 -17.54 -1.34 1.70
CA LEU A 79 -18.60 -0.86 0.80
C LEU A 79 -18.84 -1.85 -0.35
N ILE A 80 -17.77 -2.41 -0.92
CA ILE A 80 -17.87 -3.45 -1.96
C ILE A 80 -18.51 -4.71 -1.41
N GLU A 81 -18.12 -5.17 -0.22
CA GLU A 81 -18.71 -6.35 0.43
C GLU A 81 -20.21 -6.17 0.68
N VAL A 82 -20.63 -5.02 1.21
CA VAL A 82 -22.06 -4.71 1.43
C VAL A 82 -22.83 -4.69 0.11
N ARG A 83 -22.28 -4.03 -0.92
CA ARG A 83 -22.89 -3.99 -2.26
C ARG A 83 -23.02 -5.39 -2.85
N HIS A 84 -21.98 -6.20 -2.76
CA HIS A 84 -21.97 -7.57 -3.25
C HIS A 84 -22.92 -8.47 -2.48
N SER A 85 -23.05 -8.30 -1.16
CA SER A 85 -24.05 -9.03 -0.38
C SER A 85 -25.45 -8.77 -0.93
N ARG A 86 -25.80 -7.50 -1.13
CA ARG A 86 -27.09 -7.12 -1.71
C ARG A 86 -27.28 -7.68 -3.13
N GLN A 87 -26.24 -7.64 -3.96
CA GLN A 87 -26.31 -8.20 -5.32
C GLN A 87 -26.47 -9.72 -5.31
N ARG A 88 -25.90 -10.43 -4.33
CA ARG A 88 -26.15 -11.86 -4.17
C ARG A 88 -27.61 -12.13 -3.81
N ASP A 89 -28.18 -11.35 -2.88
CA ASP A 89 -29.60 -11.47 -2.53
C ASP A 89 -30.50 -11.21 -3.75
N GLU A 90 -30.19 -10.17 -4.55
CA GLU A 90 -30.91 -9.86 -5.80
C GLU A 90 -30.80 -10.98 -6.84
N ILE A 91 -29.66 -11.67 -6.93
CA ILE A 91 -29.48 -12.84 -7.79
C ILE A 91 -30.37 -14.01 -7.32
N GLU A 92 -30.39 -14.30 -6.02
CA GLU A 92 -31.22 -15.38 -5.45
C GLU A 92 -32.71 -15.09 -5.67
N ASP A 93 -33.15 -13.86 -5.43
CA ASP A 93 -34.52 -13.43 -5.68
C ASP A 93 -34.91 -13.58 -7.17
N SER A 94 -33.99 -13.29 -8.09
CA SER A 94 -34.23 -13.42 -9.54
C SER A 94 -34.32 -14.88 -9.99
N ILE A 95 -33.58 -15.79 -9.34
CA ILE A 95 -33.74 -17.24 -9.55
C ILE A 95 -35.13 -17.68 -9.07
N LEU A 96 -35.55 -17.25 -7.87
CA LEU A 96 -36.84 -17.61 -7.30
C LEU A 96 -38.03 -17.12 -8.15
N ARG A 97 -37.89 -15.95 -8.80
CA ARG A 97 -38.89 -15.44 -9.76
C ARG A 97 -38.82 -16.10 -11.14
N GLY A 98 -37.82 -16.95 -11.40
CA GLY A 98 -37.59 -17.57 -12.70
C GLY A 98 -37.10 -16.60 -13.78
N GLU A 99 -36.61 -15.42 -13.38
CA GLU A 99 -36.11 -14.38 -14.27
C GLU A 99 -34.66 -14.64 -14.70
N LEU A 100 -33.92 -15.43 -13.92
CA LEU A 100 -32.51 -15.74 -14.16
C LEU A 100 -32.28 -17.25 -14.10
N SER A 101 -31.53 -17.78 -15.06
CA SER A 101 -31.12 -19.19 -15.06
C SER A 101 -30.02 -19.44 -14.02
N ASP A 102 -29.93 -20.66 -13.48
CA ASP A 102 -28.87 -21.05 -12.54
C ASP A 102 -27.45 -20.84 -13.12
N GLU A 103 -27.29 -21.08 -14.43
CA GLU A 103 -26.01 -20.89 -15.12
C GLU A 103 -25.63 -19.41 -15.23
N ASP A 104 -26.59 -18.52 -15.49
CA ASP A 104 -26.33 -17.09 -15.55
C ASP A 104 -26.12 -16.49 -14.15
N ALA A 105 -26.87 -16.96 -13.15
CA ALA A 105 -26.65 -16.64 -11.75
C ALA A 105 -25.24 -17.02 -11.28
N LYS A 106 -24.75 -18.19 -11.67
CA LYS A 106 -23.39 -18.65 -11.37
C LYS A 106 -22.33 -17.75 -12.00
N LYS A 107 -22.55 -17.27 -13.23
CA LYS A 107 -21.63 -16.31 -13.89
C LYS A 107 -21.59 -14.98 -13.14
N GLU A 108 -22.74 -14.46 -12.73
CA GLU A 108 -22.80 -13.22 -11.95
C GLU A 108 -22.13 -13.38 -10.58
N ARG A 109 -22.37 -14.47 -9.84
CA ARG A 109 -21.65 -14.75 -8.58
C ARG A 109 -20.14 -14.80 -8.79
N THR A 110 -19.69 -15.49 -9.83
CA THR A 110 -18.25 -15.59 -10.18
C THR A 110 -17.65 -14.21 -10.47
N LYS A 111 -18.41 -13.32 -11.11
CA LYS A 111 -17.98 -11.96 -11.40
C LYS A 111 -17.83 -11.12 -10.13
N LEU A 112 -18.78 -11.23 -9.20
CA LEU A 112 -18.68 -10.57 -7.88
C LEU A 112 -17.44 -11.06 -7.12
N ASP A 113 -17.21 -12.38 -7.07
CA ASP A 113 -16.05 -12.92 -6.36
C ASP A 113 -14.71 -12.52 -7.01
N ARG A 114 -14.66 -12.42 -8.34
CA ARG A 114 -13.48 -11.88 -9.05
C ARG A 114 -13.23 -10.42 -8.70
N GLU A 115 -14.26 -9.57 -8.70
CA GLU A 115 -14.12 -8.16 -8.35
C GLU A 115 -13.60 -7.98 -6.91
N LEU A 116 -14.08 -8.77 -5.94
CA LEU A 116 -13.54 -8.76 -4.57
C LEU A 116 -12.07 -9.16 -4.49
N LYS A 117 -11.68 -10.17 -5.29
CA LYS A 117 -10.30 -10.63 -5.35
C LYS A 117 -9.39 -9.56 -5.98
N ASP A 118 -9.82 -8.96 -7.08
CA ASP A 118 -9.08 -7.91 -7.77
C ASP A 118 -8.90 -6.70 -6.86
N HIS A 119 -9.94 -6.32 -6.10
CA HIS A 119 -9.84 -5.24 -5.12
C HIS A 119 -8.89 -5.61 -3.96
N SER A 120 -8.91 -6.85 -3.47
CA SER A 120 -7.97 -7.31 -2.44
C SER A 120 -6.51 -7.24 -2.93
N MET A 121 -6.25 -7.60 -4.19
CA MET A 121 -4.94 -7.46 -4.81
C MET A 121 -4.54 -5.99 -4.98
N HIS A 122 -5.50 -5.11 -5.30
CA HIS A 122 -5.27 -3.67 -5.36
C HIS A 122 -4.84 -3.10 -4.02
N ILE A 123 -5.50 -3.48 -2.92
CA ILE A 123 -5.11 -3.07 -1.55
C ILE A 123 -3.67 -3.48 -1.24
N LEU A 124 -3.30 -4.74 -1.54
CA LEU A 124 -1.93 -5.21 -1.32
C LEU A 124 -0.91 -4.39 -2.14
N SER A 125 -1.22 -4.11 -3.41
CA SER A 125 -0.37 -3.30 -4.28
C SER A 125 -0.19 -1.87 -3.77
N GLU A 126 -1.27 -1.23 -3.31
CA GLU A 126 -1.24 0.12 -2.74
C GLU A 126 -0.39 0.17 -1.47
N MET A 127 -0.57 -0.80 -0.57
CA MET A 127 0.21 -0.89 0.67
C MET A 127 1.69 -1.18 0.40
N ASP A 128 2.01 -2.01 -0.60
CA ASP A 128 3.39 -2.25 -1.01
C ASP A 128 4.04 -1.00 -1.61
N ALA A 129 3.30 -0.21 -2.38
CA ALA A 129 3.79 1.06 -2.92
C ALA A 129 4.06 2.07 -1.80
N LEU A 130 3.17 2.15 -0.81
CA LEU A 130 3.32 3.02 0.36
C LEU A 130 4.53 2.60 1.20
N ARG A 131 4.70 1.31 1.47
CA ARG A 131 5.89 0.76 2.14
C ARG A 131 7.18 1.15 1.42
N ARG A 132 7.25 1.02 0.09
CA ARG A 132 8.44 1.41 -0.69
C ARG A 132 8.75 2.91 -0.55
N LYS A 133 7.72 3.76 -0.58
CA LYS A 133 7.87 5.21 -0.38
C LYS A 133 8.41 5.54 1.00
N GLN A 134 7.86 4.91 2.04
CA GLN A 134 8.35 5.07 3.42
C GLN A 134 9.80 4.58 3.58
N GLN A 135 10.13 3.41 3.02
CA GLN A 135 11.51 2.90 3.03
C GLN A 135 12.48 3.89 2.38
N ALA A 136 12.09 4.50 1.25
CA ALA A 136 12.90 5.50 0.57
C ALA A 136 13.05 6.78 1.42
N ALA A 137 11.97 7.28 2.03
CA ALA A 137 12.01 8.46 2.90
C ALA A 137 12.92 8.24 4.11
N LEU A 138 12.78 7.09 4.79
CA LEU A 138 13.60 6.74 5.95
C LEU A 138 15.07 6.50 5.58
N GLN A 139 15.33 5.99 4.38
CA GLN A 139 16.69 5.87 3.84
C GLN A 139 17.31 7.25 3.57
N ILE A 140 16.56 8.22 3.03
CA ILE A 140 17.04 9.58 2.76
C ILE A 140 17.48 10.29 4.03
N VAL A 141 16.72 10.10 5.12
CA VAL A 141 17.04 10.65 6.44
C VAL A 141 18.16 9.88 7.16
N GLY A 142 18.71 8.85 6.51
CA GLY A 142 19.83 8.09 7.05
C GLY A 142 19.45 7.14 8.18
N MET A 143 18.18 6.73 8.24
CA MET A 143 17.73 5.79 9.28
C MET A 143 18.47 4.45 9.11
N PRO A 144 19.13 3.95 10.18
CA PRO A 144 19.89 2.71 10.10
C PRO A 144 19.08 1.54 9.57
N PHE A 145 19.71 0.71 8.72
CA PHE A 145 19.14 -0.48 8.09
C PHE A 145 18.04 -0.23 7.04
N PHE A 146 17.58 1.00 6.87
CA PHE A 146 16.57 1.33 5.86
C PHE A 146 17.17 1.37 4.46
N LYS A 147 16.54 0.58 3.59
CA LYS A 147 16.74 0.54 2.15
C LYS A 147 15.46 0.05 1.50
N VAL A 148 15.17 0.51 0.29
CA VAL A 148 14.06 -0.06 -0.49
C VAL A 148 14.39 -1.53 -0.80
N THR A 149 13.54 -2.46 -0.37
CA THR A 149 13.81 -3.90 -0.47
C THR A 149 12.51 -4.71 -0.49
N GLU A 150 12.53 -5.86 -1.16
CA GLU A 150 11.47 -6.87 -1.13
C GLU A 150 11.85 -8.10 -0.29
N ASP A 151 13.10 -8.19 0.17
CA ASP A 151 13.55 -9.26 1.06
C ASP A 151 12.90 -9.15 2.45
N LEU A 152 12.16 -10.20 2.82
CA LEU A 152 11.43 -10.30 4.09
C LEU A 152 12.34 -10.16 5.30
N ARG A 153 13.54 -10.75 5.27
CA ARG A 153 14.47 -10.70 6.41
C ARG A 153 14.93 -9.26 6.66
N THR A 154 15.31 -8.56 5.59
CA THR A 154 15.68 -7.15 5.67
C THR A 154 14.51 -6.29 6.17
N MET A 155 13.28 -6.54 5.69
CA MET A 155 12.09 -5.82 6.16
C MET A 155 11.84 -6.03 7.65
N GLU A 156 12.01 -7.25 8.17
CA GLU A 156 11.89 -7.51 9.60
C GLU A 156 12.94 -6.72 10.39
N THR A 157 14.18 -6.66 9.91
CA THR A 157 15.23 -5.85 10.53
C THR A 157 14.85 -4.38 10.56
N GLN A 158 14.33 -3.84 9.45
CA GLN A 158 13.85 -2.45 9.37
C GLN A 158 12.70 -2.18 10.34
N LYS A 159 11.74 -3.11 10.45
CA LYS A 159 10.63 -3.03 11.41
C LYS A 159 11.14 -3.01 12.85
N ARG A 160 12.12 -3.84 13.19
CA ARG A 160 12.75 -3.84 14.53
C ARG A 160 13.48 -2.53 14.80
N ALA A 161 14.20 -1.98 13.81
CA ALA A 161 14.88 -0.70 13.92
C ALA A 161 13.91 0.45 14.14
N LEU A 162 12.81 0.50 13.39
CA LEU A 162 11.76 1.50 13.54
C LEU A 162 11.07 1.42 14.91
N LYS A 163 10.76 0.20 15.38
CA LYS A 163 10.23 0.00 16.73
C LYS A 163 11.17 0.56 17.80
N LYS A 164 12.48 0.32 17.66
CA LYS A 164 13.48 0.86 18.59
C LYS A 164 13.60 2.39 18.53
N PHE A 165 13.55 2.96 17.33
CA PHE A 165 13.49 4.41 17.15
C PHE A 165 12.29 5.03 17.89
N LEU A 166 11.10 4.45 17.72
CA LEU A 166 9.89 4.92 18.39
C LEU A 166 10.00 4.82 19.92
N GLU A 167 10.53 3.70 20.44
CA GLU A 167 10.81 3.52 21.87
C GLU A 167 11.75 4.62 22.40
N PHE A 168 12.79 4.99 21.66
CA PHE A 168 13.69 6.08 22.05
C PHE A 168 13.01 7.44 22.00
N SER A 169 12.25 7.74 20.94
CA SER A 169 11.58 9.04 20.79
C SER A 169 10.53 9.29 21.87
N ALA A 170 9.86 8.23 22.35
CA ALA A 170 8.90 8.31 23.45
C ALA A 170 9.59 8.51 24.82
N GLY A 171 10.85 8.05 24.95
CA GLY A 171 11.64 8.14 26.18
C GLY A 171 12.38 9.47 26.37
N VAL A 172 12.64 10.22 25.29
CA VAL A 172 13.38 11.51 25.32
C VAL A 172 12.51 12.67 25.83
N GLY A 173 11.19 12.48 25.94
CA GLY A 173 10.24 13.47 26.46
C GLY A 173 9.98 13.42 27.98
N LYS A 174 10.84 12.77 28.77
CA LYS A 174 10.76 12.72 30.24
C LYS A 174 11.97 13.39 30.90
#